data_AF-A0A2D6FIU9-F1
#
_entry.id   AF-A0A2D6FIU9-F1
#
_cell.length_a   1.000
_cell.length_b   1.000
_cell.length_c   1.000
_cell.angle_alpha   90.00
_cell.angle_beta   90.00
_cell.angle_gamma   90.00
#
_symmetry.space_group_name_H-M   'P 1'
#
loop_
_entity.id
_entity.type
_entity.pdbx_description
1 polymer ?
#
loop_
_entity_poly.entity_id
_entity_poly.type
_entity_poly.pdbx_seq_one_letter_code
_entity_poly.pdbx_strand_id
1 'polypeptide(L)'
;MKNLDIEGLKNEAPEKPKDEHEEENIAFSSRLVEYFSKKSKDFTKNNKSSLKTDQLKKVYCHGARLGKSQNVENVNFYALARVNMFLRLKAGDKMTQKESLSNTNKPTKLELEEKKSQKRLSSFIDISEGWAPSEKDFEKAQKEIDENNLKHNYEDIEDLYMEYEPIKPMWD
;
A
#
# COMPACT_ATOMS: atom_id res chain seq x y z
N MET A 1 -35.41 -11.86 -35.60
CA MET A 1 -34.81 -11.85 -34.26
C MET A 1 -33.42 -12.43 -34.41
N LYS A 2 -32.38 -11.63 -34.21
CA LYS A 2 -30.98 -12.09 -34.31
C LYS A 2 -30.54 -12.50 -32.90
N ASN A 3 -30.25 -13.78 -32.72
CA ASN A 3 -29.56 -14.27 -31.54
C ASN A 3 -28.13 -13.73 -31.59
N LEU A 4 -27.72 -13.03 -30.55
CA LEU A 4 -26.33 -12.63 -30.33
C LEU A 4 -25.72 -13.70 -29.44
N ASP A 5 -24.86 -14.51 -30.04
CA ASP A 5 -24.03 -15.47 -29.36
C ASP A 5 -23.05 -14.73 -28.43
N ILE A 6 -23.15 -15.04 -27.13
CA ILE A 6 -22.21 -14.61 -26.10
C ILE A 6 -21.10 -15.66 -26.10
N GLU A 7 -20.06 -15.46 -26.90
CA GLU A 7 -18.83 -16.23 -26.79
C GLU A 7 -17.70 -15.37 -26.21
N GLY A 8 -17.02 -15.92 -25.20
CA GLY A 8 -15.58 -15.67 -25.06
C GLY A 8 -15.09 -14.93 -23.82
N LEU A 9 -15.64 -15.18 -22.62
CA LEU A 9 -14.84 -14.98 -21.40
C LEU A 9 -13.98 -16.23 -21.19
N LYS A 10 -12.84 -16.29 -21.89
CA LYS A 10 -11.79 -17.27 -21.61
C LYS A 10 -11.14 -16.86 -20.28
N ASN A 11 -11.54 -17.53 -19.21
CA ASN A 11 -10.81 -17.53 -17.96
C ASN A 11 -9.56 -18.40 -18.17
N GLU A 12 -8.50 -17.83 -18.72
CA GLU A 12 -7.22 -18.50 -18.83
C GLU A 12 -6.60 -18.59 -17.44
N ALA A 13 -6.31 -19.83 -17.02
CA ALA A 13 -5.50 -20.07 -15.83
C ALA A 13 -4.15 -19.37 -16.01
N PRO A 14 -3.54 -18.85 -14.92
CA PRO A 14 -2.28 -18.13 -15.04
C PRO A 14 -1.23 -19.05 -15.64
N GLU A 15 -0.52 -18.53 -16.65
CA GLU A 15 0.65 -19.17 -17.23
C GLU A 15 1.65 -19.49 -16.11
N LYS A 16 2.38 -20.60 -16.26
CA LYS A 16 3.50 -20.88 -15.36
C LYS A 16 4.48 -19.70 -15.41
N PRO A 17 5.14 -19.37 -14.29
CA PRO A 17 6.12 -18.29 -14.27
C PRO A 17 7.18 -18.51 -15.36
N LYS A 18 7.52 -17.43 -16.07
CA LYS A 18 8.36 -17.41 -17.26
C LYS A 18 9.85 -17.50 -16.91
N ASP A 19 10.23 -17.09 -15.70
CA ASP A 19 11.59 -17.18 -15.17
C ASP A 19 11.65 -17.10 -13.62
N GLU A 20 12.87 -17.25 -13.07
CA GLU A 20 13.18 -17.19 -11.63
C GLU A 20 12.79 -15.85 -10.99
N HIS A 21 12.88 -14.74 -11.72
CA HIS A 21 12.48 -13.42 -11.23
C HIS A 21 10.96 -13.32 -11.03
N GLU A 22 10.17 -13.92 -11.92
CA GLU A 22 8.73 -14.00 -11.75
C GLU A 22 8.34 -14.81 -10.50
N GLU A 23 9.01 -15.94 -10.25
CA GLU A 23 8.79 -16.75 -9.03
C GLU A 23 9.12 -15.97 -7.75
N GLU A 24 10.23 -15.24 -7.72
CA GLU A 24 10.60 -14.37 -6.59
C GLU A 24 9.57 -13.27 -6.35
N ASN A 25 9.09 -12.63 -7.42
CA ASN A 25 8.06 -11.59 -7.38
C ASN A 25 6.72 -12.13 -6.85
N ILE A 26 6.31 -13.34 -7.27
CA ILE A 26 5.12 -14.02 -6.76
C ILE A 26 5.28 -14.35 -5.26
N ALA A 27 6.43 -14.90 -4.87
CA ALA A 27 6.72 -15.26 -3.48
C ALA A 27 6.79 -14.02 -2.57
N PHE A 28 7.38 -12.93 -3.05
CA PHE A 28 7.38 -11.64 -2.38
C PHE A 28 5.96 -11.08 -2.23
N SER A 29 5.19 -11.06 -3.32
CA SER A 29 3.81 -10.58 -3.32
C SER A 29 2.94 -11.36 -2.33
N SER A 30 3.08 -12.68 -2.28
CA SER A 30 2.36 -13.54 -1.34
C SER A 30 2.67 -13.18 0.12
N ARG A 31 3.96 -13.07 0.48
CA ARG A 31 4.39 -12.63 1.82
C ARG A 31 3.83 -11.26 2.18
N LEU A 32 3.83 -10.33 1.23
CA LEU A 32 3.38 -8.97 1.44
C LEU A 32 1.85 -8.90 1.67
N VAL A 33 1.07 -9.71 0.94
CA VAL A 33 -0.38 -9.83 1.15
C VAL A 33 -0.71 -10.46 2.50
N GLU A 34 -0.01 -11.52 2.90
CA GLU A 34 -0.15 -12.14 4.22
C GLU A 34 0.16 -11.14 5.34
N TYR A 35 1.27 -10.42 5.18
CA TYR A 35 1.67 -9.35 6.08
C TYR A 35 0.59 -8.27 6.20
N PHE A 36 0.02 -7.78 5.09
CA PHE A 36 -1.08 -6.81 5.14
C PHE A 36 -2.35 -7.37 5.75
N SER A 37 -2.64 -8.65 5.54
CA SER A 37 -3.77 -9.32 6.18
C SER A 37 -3.62 -9.29 7.70
N LYS A 38 -2.47 -9.72 8.21
CA LYS A 38 -2.14 -9.66 9.64
C LYS A 38 -2.19 -8.22 10.17
N LYS A 39 -1.50 -7.30 9.52
CA LYS A 39 -1.41 -5.89 9.93
C LYS A 39 -2.76 -5.19 9.96
N SER A 40 -3.65 -5.49 9.01
CA SER A 40 -5.01 -4.94 8.97
C SER A 40 -5.89 -5.45 10.11
N LYS A 41 -5.76 -6.73 10.46
CA LYS A 41 -6.43 -7.35 11.63
C LYS A 41 -5.92 -6.76 12.93
N ASP A 42 -4.60 -6.68 13.09
CA ASP A 42 -3.97 -6.11 14.29
C ASP A 42 -4.36 -4.64 14.48
N PHE A 43 -4.35 -3.85 13.40
CA PHE A 43 -4.80 -2.46 13.46
C PHE A 43 -6.28 -2.37 13.87
N THR A 44 -7.16 -3.14 13.22
CA THR A 44 -8.61 -3.13 13.51
C THR A 44 -8.91 -3.59 14.94
N LYS A 45 -8.14 -4.55 15.47
CA LYS A 45 -8.28 -5.01 16.86
C LYS A 45 -7.90 -3.93 17.88
N ASN A 46 -6.88 -3.13 17.56
CA ASN A 46 -6.31 -2.14 18.47
C ASN A 46 -6.91 -0.73 18.30
N ASN A 47 -7.78 -0.52 17.31
CA ASN A 47 -8.35 0.79 17.00
C ASN A 47 -9.86 0.70 16.78
N LYS A 48 -10.56 1.82 16.97
CA LYS A 48 -12.02 1.90 16.73
C LYS A 48 -12.41 1.89 15.25
N SER A 49 -11.44 1.96 14.34
CA SER A 49 -11.67 2.05 12.90
C SER A 49 -11.32 0.74 12.20
N SER A 50 -12.26 0.24 11.39
CA SER A 50 -12.01 -0.93 10.54
C SER A 50 -11.05 -0.58 9.41
N LEU A 51 -10.17 -1.53 9.11
CA LEU A 51 -9.23 -1.47 8.02
C LEU A 51 -9.24 -2.79 7.25
N LYS A 52 -9.48 -2.70 5.93
CA LYS A 52 -9.42 -3.86 5.03
C LYS A 52 -8.01 -4.01 4.46
N THR A 53 -7.60 -5.26 4.20
CA THR A 53 -6.33 -5.58 3.54
C THR A 53 -6.17 -4.84 2.21
N ASP A 54 -7.23 -4.75 1.40
CA ASP A 54 -7.20 -4.03 0.11
C ASP A 54 -6.87 -2.55 0.24
N GLN A 55 -7.21 -1.92 1.36
CA GLN A 55 -6.83 -0.52 1.59
C GLN A 55 -5.32 -0.40 1.77
N LEU A 56 -4.68 -1.37 2.45
CA LEU A 56 -3.23 -1.42 2.59
C LEU A 56 -2.54 -1.71 1.27
N LYS A 57 -3.06 -2.66 0.49
CA LYS A 57 -2.56 -2.96 -0.87
C LYS A 57 -2.58 -1.70 -1.74
N LYS A 58 -3.70 -0.95 -1.74
CA LYS A 58 -3.84 0.30 -2.52
C LYS A 58 -2.85 1.37 -2.08
N VAL A 59 -2.69 1.58 -0.77
CA VAL A 59 -1.73 2.57 -0.24
C VAL A 59 -0.30 2.19 -0.59
N TYR A 60 0.05 0.91 -0.45
CA TYR A 60 1.36 0.41 -0.85
C TYR A 60 1.61 0.62 -2.34
N CYS A 61 0.66 0.20 -3.19
CA CYS A 61 0.78 0.31 -4.63
C CYS A 61 0.95 1.77 -5.08
N HIS A 62 0.15 2.66 -4.50
CA HIS A 62 0.30 4.09 -4.76
C HIS A 62 1.66 4.62 -4.26
N GLY A 63 2.11 4.20 -3.08
CA GLY A 63 3.44 4.54 -2.55
C GLY A 63 4.58 4.06 -3.45
N ALA A 64 4.48 2.85 -4.00
CA ALA A 64 5.46 2.30 -4.93
C ALA A 64 5.52 3.09 -6.24
N ARG A 65 4.36 3.44 -6.83
CA ARG A 65 4.28 4.30 -8.02
C ARG A 65 4.90 5.68 -7.77
N LEU A 66 4.60 6.29 -6.62
CA LEU A 66 5.20 7.56 -6.22
C LEU A 66 6.72 7.44 -6.04
N GLY A 67 7.19 6.43 -5.33
CA GLY A 67 8.62 6.18 -5.12
C GLY A 67 9.37 6.02 -6.43
N LYS A 68 8.81 5.26 -7.38
CA LYS A 68 9.35 5.11 -8.74
C LYS A 68 9.39 6.46 -9.47
N SER A 69 8.30 7.23 -9.46
CA SER A 69 8.26 8.57 -10.08
C SER A 69 9.25 9.57 -9.48
N GLN A 70 9.62 9.37 -8.21
CA GLN A 70 10.56 10.20 -7.47
C GLN A 70 12.00 9.65 -7.51
N ASN A 71 12.27 8.58 -8.28
CA ASN A 71 13.55 7.89 -8.35
C ASN A 71 14.11 7.50 -6.98
N VAL A 72 13.25 7.04 -6.07
CA VAL A 72 13.67 6.52 -4.77
C VAL A 72 14.42 5.21 -4.97
N GLU A 73 15.59 5.08 -4.35
CA GLU A 73 16.48 3.91 -4.47
C GLU A 73 15.82 2.60 -4.05
N ASN A 74 15.03 2.62 -2.96
CA ASN A 74 14.31 1.46 -2.46
C ASN A 74 12.80 1.72 -2.43
N VAL A 75 12.13 1.36 -3.52
CA VAL A 75 10.70 1.57 -3.72
C VAL A 75 9.86 0.81 -2.69
N ASN A 76 10.24 -0.43 -2.37
CA ASN A 76 9.56 -1.26 -1.38
C ASN A 76 9.58 -0.62 0.02
N PHE A 77 10.76 -0.15 0.45
CA PHE A 77 10.94 0.54 1.72
C PHE A 77 10.09 1.81 1.81
N TYR A 78 10.09 2.63 0.75
CA TYR A 78 9.27 3.82 0.66
C TYR A 78 7.76 3.50 0.70
N ALA A 79 7.32 2.48 -0.02
CA ALA A 79 5.93 2.06 -0.05
C ALA A 79 5.44 1.54 1.32
N LEU A 80 6.26 0.80 2.06
CA LEU A 80 5.96 0.39 3.44
C LEU A 80 5.91 1.58 4.40
N ALA A 81 6.80 2.57 4.25
CA ALA A 81 6.74 3.79 5.04
C ALA A 81 5.43 4.56 4.77
N ARG A 82 4.95 4.62 3.53
CA ARG A 82 3.63 5.19 3.18
C ARG A 82 2.48 4.43 3.83
N VAL A 83 2.55 3.10 3.89
CA VAL A 83 1.58 2.28 4.64
C VAL A 83 1.61 2.61 6.14
N ASN A 84 2.79 2.77 6.74
CA ASN A 84 2.92 3.11 8.16
C ASN A 84 2.38 4.51 8.47
N MET A 85 2.72 5.50 7.65
CA MET A 85 2.16 6.86 7.72
C MET A 85 0.64 6.82 7.66
N PHE A 86 0.09 6.06 6.72
CA PHE A 86 -1.34 5.91 6.56
C PHE A 86 -2.02 5.34 7.81
N LEU A 87 -1.47 4.27 8.38
CA LEU A 87 -2.00 3.67 9.61
C LEU A 87 -1.98 4.65 10.78
N ARG A 88 -0.88 5.38 10.95
CA ARG A 88 -0.75 6.42 11.98
C ARG A 88 -1.86 7.46 11.87
N LEU A 89 -2.08 8.00 10.67
CA LEU A 89 -3.13 8.99 10.41
C LEU A 89 -4.53 8.42 10.65
N LYS A 90 -4.77 7.17 10.24
CA LYS A 90 -6.03 6.47 10.47
C LYS A 90 -6.30 6.20 11.96
N ALA A 91 -5.27 6.09 12.78
CA ALA A 91 -5.39 5.98 14.24
C ALA A 91 -5.73 7.32 14.92
N GLY A 92 -5.76 8.43 14.16
CA GLY A 92 -6.06 9.76 14.68
C GLY A 92 -4.83 10.50 15.23
N ASP A 93 -3.62 10.00 14.96
CA ASP A 93 -2.42 10.75 15.29
C ASP A 93 -2.26 11.95 14.35
N LYS A 94 -1.79 13.06 14.90
CA LYS A 94 -1.70 14.32 14.18
C LYS A 94 -0.47 14.31 13.29
N MET A 95 -0.61 14.87 12.08
CA MET A 95 0.54 15.04 11.20
C MET A 95 1.55 15.98 11.86
N THR A 96 2.74 15.48 12.18
CA THR A 96 3.87 16.34 12.51
C THR A 96 4.34 16.94 11.20
N GLN A 97 3.99 18.20 10.93
CA GLN A 97 4.64 18.98 9.89
C GLN A 97 6.12 19.14 10.27
N LYS A 98 6.98 18.27 9.74
CA LYS A 98 8.44 18.40 9.78
C LYS A 98 9.00 17.48 8.70
N GLU A 99 9.85 17.89 7.76
CA GLU A 99 10.44 19.17 7.43
C GLU A 99 10.48 19.19 5.90
N SER A 100 9.74 20.10 5.26
CA SER A 100 10.12 20.45 3.89
C SER A 100 11.56 20.93 3.96
N LEU A 101 12.43 20.30 3.18
CA LEU A 101 13.70 20.88 2.75
C LEU A 101 13.40 22.19 2.01
N SER A 102 13.10 23.24 2.76
CA SER A 102 13.03 24.60 2.26
C SER A 102 13.57 25.49 3.36
N ASN A 103 14.87 25.78 3.24
CA ASN A 103 15.38 27.05 3.74
C ASN A 103 14.43 28.17 3.29
N THR A 104 14.21 29.12 4.20
CA THR A 104 13.50 30.39 4.07
C THR A 104 12.03 30.45 4.55
N ASN A 105 11.90 31.09 5.71
CA ASN A 105 10.83 32.01 6.15
C ASN A 105 9.57 31.45 6.85
N LYS A 106 9.71 31.31 8.17
CA LYS A 106 8.81 31.69 9.29
C LYS A 106 7.33 31.19 9.34
N PRO A 107 6.82 30.88 10.55
CA PRO A 107 5.58 30.14 10.73
C PRO A 107 4.34 31.05 10.78
N THR A 108 3.22 30.57 10.23
CA THR A 108 1.90 31.09 10.61
C THR A 108 1.06 29.99 11.22
N LYS A 109 0.81 30.18 12.51
CA LYS A 109 -0.25 29.59 13.33
C LYS A 109 -1.57 29.55 12.56
N LEU A 110 -2.01 28.39 12.12
CA LEU A 110 -3.40 28.17 11.75
C LEU A 110 -3.95 27.00 12.58
N GLU A 111 -4.64 27.37 13.66
CA GLU A 111 -5.67 26.54 14.27
C GLU A 111 -6.72 26.24 13.18
N LEU A 112 -6.65 25.06 12.58
CA LEU A 112 -7.79 24.52 11.85
C LEU A 112 -8.57 23.65 12.83
N GLU A 113 -9.64 24.24 13.37
CA GLU A 113 -10.70 23.49 14.03
C GLU A 113 -11.18 22.37 13.11
N GLU A 114 -10.88 21.12 13.47
CA GLU A 114 -11.40 19.93 12.80
C GLU A 114 -12.88 19.73 13.17
N LYS A 115 -13.74 20.63 12.68
CA LYS A 115 -15.18 20.43 12.66
C LYS A 115 -15.52 19.40 11.59
N LYS A 116 -15.87 18.21 12.08
CA LYS A 116 -16.90 17.31 11.54
C LYS A 116 -17.04 17.34 10.01
N SER A 117 -16.20 16.59 9.32
CA SER A 117 -16.54 16.11 7.99
C SER A 117 -16.21 14.62 7.91
N GLN A 118 -17.09 13.80 8.49
CA GLN A 118 -17.31 12.43 8.06
C GLN A 118 -17.93 12.47 6.64
N LYS A 119 -17.20 13.01 5.67
CA LYS A 119 -17.53 12.92 4.25
C LYS A 119 -16.72 11.75 3.71
N ARG A 120 -17.44 10.85 3.03
CA ARG A 120 -17.04 9.47 2.74
C ARG A 120 -15.60 9.36 2.21
N LEU A 121 -14.88 8.36 2.72
CA LEU A 121 -13.50 7.96 2.42
C LEU A 121 -13.20 7.55 0.95
N SER A 122 -13.94 8.07 -0.04
CA SER A 122 -13.68 7.84 -1.46
C SER A 122 -12.65 8.80 -2.05
N SER A 123 -12.26 9.88 -1.35
CA SER A 123 -11.21 10.84 -1.74
C SER A 123 -9.83 10.54 -1.12
N PHE A 124 -9.59 9.28 -0.74
CA PHE A 124 -8.54 8.91 0.22
C PHE A 124 -7.11 8.91 -0.32
N ILE A 125 -6.94 8.62 -1.61
CA ILE A 125 -5.65 8.63 -2.28
C ILE A 125 -5.23 10.08 -2.58
N ASP A 126 -6.20 10.89 -3.02
CA ASP A 126 -6.05 12.32 -3.37
C ASP A 126 -5.52 13.17 -2.20
N ILE A 127 -5.97 12.93 -0.97
CA ILE A 127 -5.48 13.67 0.22
C ILE A 127 -4.05 13.25 0.62
N SER A 128 -3.63 12.03 0.24
CA SER A 128 -2.34 11.48 0.64
C SER A 128 -1.19 11.83 -0.31
N GLU A 129 -1.47 12.35 -1.51
CA GLU A 129 -0.45 12.68 -2.52
C GLU A 129 0.52 13.78 -2.05
N GLY A 130 0.01 14.76 -1.29
CA GLY A 130 0.81 15.84 -0.74
C GLY A 130 1.57 15.51 0.55
N TRP A 131 1.42 14.30 1.10
CA TRP A 131 1.96 13.94 2.42
C TRP A 131 3.15 12.99 2.30
N ALA A 132 4.19 13.23 3.08
CA ALA A 132 5.39 12.38 3.12
C ALA A 132 5.45 11.55 4.41
N PRO A 133 5.91 10.29 4.36
CA PRO A 133 6.21 9.54 5.57
C PRO A 133 7.26 10.28 6.41
N SER A 134 7.11 10.22 7.73
CA SER A 134 8.11 10.72 8.68
C SER A 134 9.18 9.67 8.94
N GLU A 135 10.27 10.06 9.60
CA GLU A 135 11.34 9.15 10.05
C GLU A 135 10.81 7.93 10.83
N LYS A 136 9.86 8.10 11.74
CA LYS A 136 9.24 6.98 12.49
C LYS A 136 8.57 5.94 11.59
N ASP A 137 8.02 6.37 10.45
CA ASP A 137 7.37 5.47 9.50
C ASP A 137 8.41 4.65 8.72
N PHE A 138 9.55 5.26 8.41
CA PHE A 138 10.71 4.61 7.79
C PHE A 138 11.38 3.65 8.77
N GLU A 139 11.67 4.06 10.01
CA GLU A 139 12.22 3.17 11.03
C GLU A 139 11.35 1.92 11.23
N LYS A 140 10.02 2.12 11.24
CA LYS A 140 9.07 1.03 11.35
C LYS A 140 9.08 0.14 10.10
N ALA A 141 9.13 0.72 8.91
CA ALA A 141 9.23 -0.02 7.66
C ALA A 141 10.50 -0.89 7.63
N GLN A 142 11.63 -0.39 8.11
CA GLN A 142 12.90 -1.12 8.12
C GLN A 142 12.79 -2.35 9.00
N LYS A 143 12.29 -2.18 10.24
CA LYS A 143 12.05 -3.31 11.16
C LYS A 143 11.12 -4.34 10.54
N GLU A 144 10.06 -3.89 9.88
CA GLU A 144 9.07 -4.79 9.28
C GLU A 144 9.63 -5.56 8.08
N ILE A 145 10.52 -4.95 7.29
CA ILE A 145 11.25 -5.62 6.21
C ILE A 145 12.11 -6.76 6.77
N ASP A 146 12.87 -6.46 7.82
CA ASP A 146 13.77 -7.43 8.44
C ASP A 146 12.99 -8.58 9.12
N GLU A 147 11.94 -8.26 9.89
CA GLU A 147 11.15 -9.23 10.67
C GLU A 147 10.26 -10.13 9.82
N ASN A 148 9.75 -9.64 8.69
CA ASN A 148 8.77 -10.37 7.88
C ASN A 148 9.37 -10.90 6.57
N ASN A 149 10.71 -10.88 6.45
CA ASN A 149 11.44 -11.28 5.25
C ASN A 149 10.87 -10.62 3.99
N LEU A 150 10.67 -9.29 4.04
CA LEU A 150 10.17 -8.50 2.91
C LEU A 150 11.31 -7.77 2.19
N LYS A 151 12.54 -8.31 2.26
CA LYS A 151 13.68 -7.81 1.48
C LYS A 151 13.49 -8.25 0.04
N HIS A 152 13.01 -7.32 -0.78
CA HIS A 152 12.87 -7.50 -2.22
C HIS A 152 12.96 -6.15 -2.90
N ASN A 153 13.61 -6.11 -4.05
CA ASN A 153 13.72 -4.94 -4.89
C ASN A 153 13.16 -5.29 -6.27
N TYR A 154 11.88 -4.97 -6.49
CA TYR A 154 11.20 -5.14 -7.76
C TYR A 154 11.40 -3.89 -8.62
N GLU A 155 11.46 -4.06 -9.94
CA GLU A 155 11.67 -2.97 -10.90
C GLU A 155 10.36 -2.27 -11.26
N ASP A 156 9.28 -3.04 -11.40
CA ASP A 156 7.94 -2.51 -11.64
C ASP A 156 6.93 -2.96 -10.60
N ILE A 157 5.99 -2.08 -10.30
CA ILE A 157 4.80 -2.44 -9.53
C ILE A 157 3.94 -3.45 -10.28
N GLU A 158 3.97 -3.45 -11.61
CA GLU A 158 3.25 -4.42 -12.44
C GLU A 158 3.75 -5.85 -12.20
N ASP A 159 4.98 -6.00 -11.71
CA ASP A 159 5.54 -7.29 -11.29
C ASP A 159 4.96 -7.78 -9.96
N LEU A 160 4.18 -6.95 -9.26
CA LEU A 160 3.58 -7.31 -7.98
C LEU A 160 2.18 -7.88 -8.18
N TYR A 161 2.05 -9.15 -7.82
CA TYR A 161 0.83 -9.96 -7.87
C TYR A 161 -0.12 -9.64 -6.69
N MET A 162 -0.37 -8.35 -6.43
CA MET A 162 -1.14 -7.88 -5.28
C MET A 162 -2.64 -8.14 -5.39
N GLU A 163 -3.15 -8.21 -6.62
CA GLU A 163 -4.55 -8.52 -6.92
C GLU A 163 -4.76 -10.00 -7.25
N TYR A 164 -3.69 -10.78 -7.32
CA TYR A 164 -3.77 -12.21 -7.59
C TYR A 164 -4.25 -12.94 -6.34
N GLU A 165 -5.42 -13.57 -6.43
CA GLU A 165 -5.84 -14.61 -5.50
C GLU A 165 -5.40 -15.95 -6.08
N PRO A 166 -4.51 -16.72 -5.41
CA PRO A 166 -4.16 -18.04 -5.89
C PRO A 166 -5.44 -18.86 -6.01
N ILE A 167 -5.70 -19.39 -7.20
CA ILE A 167 -6.85 -20.27 -7.47
C ILE A 167 -6.76 -21.42 -6.49
N LYS A 168 -7.65 -21.46 -5.48
CA LYS A 168 -7.75 -22.61 -4.60
C LYS A 168 -8.08 -23.83 -5.46
N PRO A 169 -7.29 -24.91 -5.42
CA PRO A 169 -7.67 -26.14 -6.08
C PRO A 169 -8.95 -26.64 -5.41
N MET A 170 -10.07 -26.56 -6.12
CA MET A 170 -11.34 -27.13 -5.71
C MET A 170 -11.36 -28.59 -6.15
N TRP A 171 -10.68 -29.43 -5.38
CA TRP A 171 -10.81 -30.88 -5.51
C TRP A 171 -11.25 -31.39 -4.12
N ASP A 172 -12.55 -31.68 -4.00
CA ASP A 172 -13.14 -32.52 -2.96
C ASP A 172 -13.09 -33.99 -3.43
#